data_AF-A0A954T357-F1
#
_entry.id   AF-A0A954T357-F1
#
_cell.length_a   1.000
_cell.length_b   1.000
_cell.length_c   1.000
_cell.angle_alpha   90.00
_cell.angle_beta   90.00
_cell.angle_gamma   90.00
#
_symmetry.space_group_name_H-M   'P 1'
#
loop_
_entity.id
_entity.type
_entity.pdbx_description
1 polymer ?
#
loop_
_entity_poly.entity_id
_entity_poly.type
_entity_poly.pdbx_seq_one_letter_code
_entity_poly.pdbx_strand_id
1 'polypeptide(L)'
;MKKVLLVVIDALASRIIVPAMKDGKLPCLAALASRGVLRPECTSIFPSITPAATASIVTGVYPVQHDIAGAFWFDREEDSVAYYGDDFWVLVNEGVGTFFDDFLVRLDHGRLHADTLYQIVERNNLTAAAINFMWFRGETKHPVNAPLLFQLLPGVEIAPQVMGPQVLALADFAVSNVPGSEEPLAAAGGLTRRYGFHDETTAEYLMHLATGDPFPDFTLAYFPNNDFVSHDKSPAEALEVVQEVDHHLAEFIDTVGGMDAFLAQFAIVIVGDHSQCDMIRDVSGRGINLVEVLDGYQLATAGQPWLDEDDIMVCPNMRSCHIYLQKRDSANRDEVVERLLKDPRVDQIMWRASAWNAGHDPGRVDPRTDSFHVTTAERGSLEFRHVRDE
;
A
#
# COMPACT_ATOMS: atom_id res chain seq x y z
N MET A 1 16.35 23.79 11.34
CA MET A 1 15.58 23.23 10.21
C MET A 1 14.37 22.53 10.79
N LYS A 2 13.20 22.56 10.14
CA LYS A 2 12.03 21.84 10.65
C LYS A 2 12.19 20.33 10.38
N LYS A 3 11.71 19.49 11.29
CA LYS A 3 11.55 18.04 11.10
C LYS A 3 10.33 17.78 10.22
N VAL A 4 10.34 16.73 9.41
CA VAL A 4 9.23 16.38 8.53
C VAL A 4 8.48 15.18 9.08
N LEU A 5 7.18 15.32 9.29
CA LEU A 5 6.29 14.22 9.71
C LEU A 5 5.28 13.94 8.58
N LEU A 6 5.41 12.77 7.96
CA LEU A 6 4.45 12.25 6.98
C LEU A 6 3.53 11.25 7.69
N VAL A 7 2.27 11.62 7.87
CA VAL A 7 1.23 10.76 8.42
C VAL A 7 0.43 10.17 7.27
N VAL A 8 0.36 8.85 7.23
CA VAL A 8 -0.48 8.12 6.28
C VAL A 8 -1.58 7.43 7.06
N ILE A 9 -2.83 7.82 6.82
CA ILE A 9 -4.01 7.18 7.40
C ILE A 9 -4.63 6.31 6.31
N ASP A 10 -4.66 5.00 6.54
CA ASP A 10 -5.12 4.04 5.55
C ASP A 10 -6.58 4.32 5.14
N ALA A 11 -6.88 4.30 3.84
CA ALA A 11 -8.20 4.57 3.27
C ALA A 11 -8.85 5.92 3.67
N LEU A 12 -8.07 6.97 3.90
CA LEU A 12 -8.57 8.29 4.31
C LEU A 12 -9.44 8.99 3.24
N ALA A 13 -10.75 8.84 3.35
CA ALA A 13 -11.70 9.37 2.37
C ALA A 13 -12.08 10.85 2.63
N SER A 14 -11.73 11.75 1.70
CA SER A 14 -12.07 13.19 1.79
C SER A 14 -13.57 13.44 1.94
N ARG A 15 -14.42 12.61 1.30
CA ARG A 15 -15.89 12.63 1.43
C ARG A 15 -16.39 12.41 2.86
N ILE A 16 -15.60 11.75 3.72
CA ILE A 16 -15.91 11.48 5.13
C ILE A 16 -15.26 12.53 6.02
N ILE A 17 -13.96 12.79 5.84
CA ILE A 17 -13.20 13.65 6.76
C ILE A 17 -13.52 15.14 6.64
N VAL A 18 -13.86 15.64 5.44
CA VAL A 18 -14.14 17.08 5.26
C VAL A 18 -15.42 17.50 5.97
N PRO A 19 -16.56 16.77 5.85
CA PRO A 19 -17.73 17.01 6.69
C PRO A 19 -17.43 16.85 8.18
N ALA A 20 -16.71 15.79 8.59
CA ALA A 20 -16.40 15.55 10.00
C ALA A 20 -15.58 16.68 10.64
N MET A 21 -14.61 17.26 9.93
CA MET A 21 -13.89 18.46 10.39
C MET A 21 -14.83 19.67 10.57
N LYS A 22 -15.77 19.90 9.64
CA LYS A 22 -16.75 21.00 9.75
C LYS A 22 -17.71 20.82 10.92
N ASP A 23 -18.07 19.58 11.22
CA ASP A 23 -18.94 19.21 12.33
C ASP A 23 -18.21 19.19 13.69
N GLY A 24 -16.90 19.51 13.71
CA GLY A 24 -16.09 19.56 14.93
C GLY A 24 -15.68 18.18 15.47
N LYS A 25 -15.81 17.12 14.67
CA LYS A 25 -15.46 15.74 15.07
C LYS A 25 -13.97 15.43 14.95
N LEU A 26 -13.24 16.21 14.15
CA LEU A 26 -11.81 16.08 13.89
C LEU A 26 -11.09 17.42 14.18
N PRO A 27 -11.06 17.87 15.44
CA PRO A 27 -10.56 19.20 15.81
C PRO A 27 -9.07 19.40 15.52
N CYS A 28 -8.22 18.37 15.67
CA CYS A 28 -6.78 18.48 15.40
C CYS A 28 -6.52 18.70 13.91
N LEU A 29 -7.09 17.85 13.05
CA LEU A 29 -7.01 17.96 11.60
C LEU A 29 -7.60 19.28 11.10
N ALA A 30 -8.73 19.74 11.66
CA ALA A 30 -9.31 21.05 11.33
C ALA A 30 -8.37 22.21 11.71
N ALA A 31 -7.71 22.13 12.88
CA ALA A 31 -6.75 23.13 13.33
C ALA A 31 -5.51 23.18 12.44
N LEU A 32 -5.00 22.03 11.98
CA LEU A 32 -3.91 21.92 11.02
C LEU A 32 -4.33 22.48 9.64
N ALA A 33 -5.49 22.09 9.14
CA ALA A 33 -6.02 22.57 7.86
C ALA A 33 -6.20 24.10 7.83
N SER A 34 -6.65 24.70 8.93
CA SER A 34 -6.82 26.17 9.03
C SER A 34 -5.50 26.95 9.06
N ARG A 35 -4.40 26.32 9.46
CA ARG A 35 -3.04 26.91 9.52
C ARG A 35 -2.14 26.49 8.36
N GLY A 36 -2.61 25.55 7.54
CA GLY A 36 -1.89 24.97 6.43
C GLY A 36 -2.71 24.96 5.15
N VAL A 37 -2.67 23.84 4.44
CA VAL A 37 -3.30 23.68 3.14
C VAL A 37 -4.05 22.35 3.09
N LEU A 38 -5.36 22.41 2.87
CA LEU A 38 -6.19 21.25 2.58
C LEU A 38 -6.42 21.11 1.07
N ARG A 39 -6.25 19.91 0.53
CA ARG A 39 -6.55 19.53 -0.86
C ARG A 39 -7.50 18.34 -0.87
N PRO A 40 -8.83 18.56 -0.93
CA PRO A 40 -9.80 17.46 -0.88
C PRO A 40 -9.81 16.61 -2.15
N GLU A 41 -9.33 17.15 -3.26
CA GLU A 41 -9.24 16.53 -4.58
C GLU A 41 -7.92 15.76 -4.82
N CYS A 42 -7.21 15.40 -3.74
CA CYS A 42 -6.00 14.57 -3.87
C CYS A 42 -6.41 13.19 -4.44
N THR A 43 -5.81 12.80 -5.56
CA THR A 43 -6.15 11.56 -6.27
C THR A 43 -5.03 10.55 -6.05
N SER A 44 -5.40 9.32 -5.66
CA SER A 44 -4.45 8.21 -5.55
C SER A 44 -3.94 7.78 -6.94
N ILE A 45 -2.90 6.94 -6.93
CA ILE A 45 -2.44 6.23 -8.12
C ILE A 45 -3.48 5.19 -8.57
N PHE A 46 -3.30 4.63 -9.77
CA PHE A 46 -4.07 3.47 -10.23
C PHE A 46 -3.14 2.25 -10.38
N PRO A 47 -3.52 1.06 -9.87
CA PRO A 47 -4.72 0.79 -9.08
C PRO A 47 -4.64 1.40 -7.66
N SER A 48 -5.75 1.95 -7.18
CA SER A 48 -5.83 2.56 -5.85
C SER A 48 -5.96 1.49 -4.76
N ILE A 49 -4.89 0.74 -4.52
CA ILE A 49 -4.80 -0.37 -3.56
C ILE A 49 -3.54 -0.21 -2.71
N THR A 50 -3.62 -0.58 -1.42
CA THR A 50 -2.60 -0.28 -0.41
C THR A 50 -1.18 -0.54 -0.88
N PRO A 51 -0.79 -1.74 -1.39
CA PRO A 51 0.60 -1.99 -1.72
C PRO A 51 1.15 -1.04 -2.79
N ALA A 52 0.40 -0.82 -3.88
CA ALA A 52 0.84 0.08 -4.95
C ALA A 52 0.83 1.55 -4.52
N ALA A 53 -0.21 1.98 -3.80
CA ALA A 53 -0.38 3.37 -3.38
C ALA A 53 0.66 3.80 -2.34
N THR A 54 0.90 2.96 -1.34
CA THR A 54 1.90 3.21 -0.29
C THR A 54 3.32 3.17 -0.86
N ALA A 55 3.60 2.30 -1.86
CA ALA A 55 4.89 2.31 -2.56
C ALA A 55 5.10 3.63 -3.30
N SER A 56 4.07 4.15 -3.99
CA SER A 56 4.12 5.46 -4.64
C SER A 56 4.32 6.60 -3.63
N ILE A 57 3.69 6.54 -2.45
CA ILE A 57 3.86 7.56 -1.40
C ILE A 57 5.32 7.65 -0.95
N VAL A 58 5.97 6.52 -0.68
CA VAL A 58 7.32 6.53 -0.12
C VAL A 58 8.41 6.66 -1.17
N THR A 59 8.13 6.44 -2.45
CA THR A 59 9.13 6.57 -3.53
C THR A 59 8.93 7.83 -4.39
N GLY A 60 7.74 8.44 -4.34
CA GLY A 60 7.39 9.61 -5.14
C GLY A 60 7.22 9.32 -6.63
N VAL A 61 7.12 8.05 -7.02
CA VAL A 61 6.97 7.61 -8.43
C VAL A 61 5.76 6.67 -8.57
N TYR A 62 5.31 6.40 -9.80
CA TYR A 62 4.16 5.52 -10.08
C TYR A 62 4.56 4.04 -10.20
N PRO A 63 3.59 3.10 -10.20
CA PRO A 63 3.85 1.65 -10.34
C PRO A 63 4.76 1.23 -11.48
N VAL A 64 4.72 1.92 -12.61
CA VAL A 64 5.61 1.66 -13.75
C VAL A 64 7.10 1.91 -13.46
N GLN A 65 7.42 2.59 -12.35
CA GLN A 65 8.79 2.90 -11.95
C GLN A 65 9.24 2.13 -10.71
N HIS A 66 8.33 1.80 -9.80
CA HIS A 66 8.65 1.08 -8.56
C HIS A 66 8.25 -0.39 -8.58
N ASP A 67 7.64 -0.88 -9.66
CA ASP A 67 7.24 -2.27 -9.97
C ASP A 67 6.21 -2.95 -9.06
N ILE A 68 5.76 -2.27 -8.00
CA ILE A 68 4.61 -2.71 -7.22
C ILE A 68 3.29 -2.40 -7.97
N ALA A 69 2.77 -3.40 -8.68
CA ALA A 69 1.58 -3.27 -9.52
C ALA A 69 0.25 -3.36 -8.76
N GLY A 70 0.25 -3.87 -7.52
CA GLY A 70 -0.95 -4.06 -6.72
C GLY A 70 -0.70 -4.99 -5.55
N ALA A 71 -1.75 -5.61 -5.04
CA ALA A 71 -1.68 -6.69 -4.07
C ALA A 71 -1.51 -8.06 -4.74
N PHE A 72 -1.96 -8.26 -5.97
CA PHE A 72 -1.78 -9.52 -6.70
C PHE A 72 -1.38 -9.24 -8.15
N TRP A 73 -0.23 -9.73 -8.58
CA TRP A 73 0.17 -9.70 -9.97
C TRP A 73 1.06 -10.89 -10.33
N PHE A 74 1.19 -11.13 -11.62
CA PHE A 74 2.15 -12.08 -12.15
C PHE A 74 3.39 -11.32 -12.63
N ASP A 75 4.54 -11.66 -12.05
CA ASP A 75 5.85 -11.18 -12.44
C ASP A 75 6.38 -12.05 -13.57
N ARG A 76 6.43 -11.47 -14.77
CA ARG A 76 6.86 -12.19 -15.97
C ARG A 76 8.37 -12.37 -16.05
N GLU A 77 9.17 -11.55 -15.36
CA GLU A 77 10.62 -11.66 -15.41
C GLU A 77 11.10 -12.79 -14.51
N GLU A 78 10.49 -12.90 -13.33
CA GLU A 78 10.78 -13.93 -12.33
C GLU A 78 9.91 -15.19 -12.49
N ASP A 79 9.00 -15.22 -13.47
CA ASP A 79 8.03 -16.30 -13.71
C ASP A 79 7.30 -16.71 -12.41
N SER A 80 6.89 -15.70 -11.63
CA SER A 80 6.40 -15.90 -10.26
C SER A 80 5.16 -15.06 -9.96
N VAL A 81 4.35 -15.55 -9.03
CA VAL A 81 3.20 -14.81 -8.50
C VAL A 81 3.64 -13.95 -7.33
N ALA A 82 3.29 -12.67 -7.37
CA ALA A 82 3.37 -11.76 -6.26
C ALA A 82 1.97 -11.61 -5.64
N TYR A 83 1.83 -11.94 -4.36
CA TYR A 83 0.52 -11.97 -3.71
C TYR A 83 0.58 -11.48 -2.25
N TYR A 84 -0.13 -10.40 -2.00
CA TYR A 84 -0.18 -9.56 -0.80
C TYR A 84 -1.61 -9.05 -0.53
N GLY A 85 -2.62 -9.78 -1.02
CA GLY A 85 -4.06 -9.42 -0.98
C GLY A 85 -4.71 -9.54 0.39
N ASP A 86 -6.01 -9.83 0.45
CA ASP A 86 -6.78 -10.01 1.71
C ASP A 86 -6.10 -10.98 2.68
N ASP A 87 -5.39 -11.96 2.13
CA ASP A 87 -4.58 -12.92 2.89
C ASP A 87 -3.47 -12.26 3.71
N PHE A 88 -3.03 -11.03 3.41
CA PHE A 88 -2.08 -10.29 4.24
C PHE A 88 -2.62 -10.04 5.64
N TRP A 89 -3.81 -9.45 5.75
CA TRP A 89 -4.45 -9.16 7.04
C TRP A 89 -4.98 -10.43 7.70
N VAL A 90 -5.41 -11.41 6.90
CA VAL A 90 -5.78 -12.74 7.40
C VAL A 90 -4.55 -13.48 7.93
N LEU A 91 -3.40 -13.47 7.27
CA LEU A 91 -2.15 -14.09 7.75
C LEU A 91 -1.70 -13.49 9.08
N VAL A 92 -1.76 -12.15 9.20
CA VAL A 92 -1.44 -11.48 10.47
C VAL A 92 -2.36 -11.95 11.60
N ASN A 93 -3.63 -12.25 11.31
CA ASN A 93 -4.61 -12.70 12.31
C ASN A 93 -4.63 -14.23 12.54
N GLU A 94 -4.31 -15.04 11.52
CA GLU A 94 -4.52 -16.50 11.51
C GLU A 94 -3.22 -17.32 11.59
N GLY A 95 -2.04 -16.74 11.34
CA GLY A 95 -0.76 -17.46 11.52
C GLY A 95 0.45 -16.79 10.87
N VAL A 96 1.38 -16.32 11.71
CA VAL A 96 2.54 -15.50 11.32
C VAL A 96 3.67 -16.28 10.59
N GLY A 97 3.57 -17.62 10.47
CA GLY A 97 4.65 -18.45 9.93
C GLY A 97 5.06 -18.11 8.49
N THR A 98 4.10 -18.08 7.56
CA THR A 98 4.34 -17.71 6.14
C THR A 98 4.46 -16.20 5.91
N PHE A 99 4.02 -15.39 6.88
CA PHE A 99 4.04 -13.93 6.81
C PHE A 99 5.48 -13.39 6.80
N PHE A 100 6.37 -13.98 7.61
CA PHE A 100 7.71 -13.47 7.84
C PHE A 100 8.57 -13.38 6.56
N ASP A 101 8.60 -14.43 5.73
CA ASP A 101 9.52 -14.49 4.59
C ASP A 101 9.04 -13.62 3.42
N ASP A 102 7.74 -13.67 3.11
CA ASP A 102 7.20 -12.89 2.00
C ASP A 102 7.05 -11.39 2.33
N PHE A 103 6.69 -11.03 3.57
CA PHE A 103 6.53 -9.63 3.99
C PHE A 103 7.81 -8.93 4.43
N LEU A 104 8.60 -9.54 5.32
CA LEU A 104 9.78 -8.86 5.86
C LEU A 104 10.97 -8.87 4.89
N VAL A 105 11.07 -9.87 4.02
CA VAL A 105 12.25 -10.09 3.19
C VAL A 105 11.96 -9.82 1.73
N ARG A 106 10.97 -10.48 1.14
CA ARG A 106 10.74 -10.42 -0.32
C ARG A 106 10.05 -9.14 -0.78
N LEU A 107 9.08 -8.64 -0.01
CA LEU A 107 8.30 -7.44 -0.37
C LEU A 107 9.19 -6.23 -0.61
N ASP A 108 10.02 -5.89 0.37
CA ASP A 108 10.73 -4.62 0.38
C ASP A 108 12.05 -4.67 -0.43
N HIS A 109 12.76 -5.81 -0.44
CA HIS A 109 14.07 -5.93 -1.08
C HIS A 109 14.06 -6.58 -2.46
N GLY A 110 13.08 -7.44 -2.75
CA GLY A 110 13.03 -8.20 -3.99
C GLY A 110 12.18 -7.57 -5.09
N ARG A 111 11.24 -6.67 -4.74
CA ARG A 111 10.21 -6.20 -5.70
C ARG A 111 10.10 -4.69 -5.84
N LEU A 112 10.50 -3.91 -4.84
CA LEU A 112 10.45 -2.44 -4.92
C LEU A 112 11.68 -1.93 -5.70
N HIS A 113 11.52 -1.38 -6.91
CA HIS A 113 12.66 -0.96 -7.75
C HIS A 113 12.90 0.56 -7.81
N ALA A 114 12.44 1.32 -6.82
CA ALA A 114 12.69 2.77 -6.70
C ALA A 114 13.21 3.15 -5.31
N ASP A 115 14.14 4.09 -5.24
CA ASP A 115 14.67 4.59 -3.97
C ASP A 115 13.54 5.15 -3.09
N THR A 116 13.52 4.74 -1.82
CA THR A 116 12.57 5.29 -0.84
C THR A 116 13.01 6.68 -0.38
N LEU A 117 12.05 7.47 0.13
CA LEU A 117 12.33 8.73 0.81
C LEU A 117 13.31 8.54 1.96
N TYR A 118 13.28 7.40 2.64
CA TYR A 118 14.27 7.06 3.68
C TYR A 118 15.68 7.04 3.13
N GLN A 119 15.91 6.29 2.05
CA GLN A 119 17.22 6.20 1.39
C GLN A 119 17.69 7.57 0.89
N ILE A 120 16.79 8.35 0.29
CA ILE A 120 17.09 9.70 -0.18
C ILE A 120 17.51 10.62 0.97
N VAL A 121 16.78 10.60 2.10
CA VAL A 121 17.07 11.39 3.29
C VAL A 121 18.43 11.01 3.89
N GLU A 122 18.68 9.71 4.07
CA GLU A 122 19.89 9.20 4.74
C GLU A 122 21.15 9.41 3.91
N ARG A 123 21.08 9.25 2.59
CA ARG A 123 22.19 9.58 1.67
C ARG A 123 22.54 11.07 1.68
N ASN A 124 21.67 11.93 2.20
CA ASN A 124 21.91 13.35 2.43
C ASN A 124 22.37 13.67 3.87
N ASN A 125 22.78 12.66 4.65
CA ASN A 125 23.25 12.79 6.04
C ASN A 125 22.19 13.30 7.02
N LEU A 126 20.91 12.98 6.76
CA LEU A 126 19.80 13.24 7.66
C LEU A 126 19.28 11.91 8.23
N THR A 127 18.52 11.96 9.33
CA THR A 127 17.97 10.76 9.97
C THR A 127 16.54 10.50 9.51
N ALA A 128 16.24 9.27 9.09
CA ALA A 128 14.89 8.86 8.69
C ALA A 128 14.28 7.85 9.67
N ALA A 129 12.95 7.86 9.77
CA ALA A 129 12.19 6.92 10.57
C ALA A 129 10.97 6.37 9.83
N ALA A 130 10.72 5.07 9.95
CA ALA A 130 9.52 4.38 9.47
C ALA A 130 8.80 3.72 10.65
N ILE A 131 7.55 4.10 10.87
CA ILE A 131 6.67 3.51 11.89
C ILE A 131 5.50 2.82 11.19
N ASN A 132 5.44 1.49 11.34
CA ASN A 132 4.39 0.59 10.89
C ASN A 132 4.04 0.67 9.39
N PHE A 133 4.89 1.27 8.57
CA PHE A 133 4.68 1.36 7.14
C PHE A 133 5.28 0.16 6.42
N MET A 134 4.54 -0.43 5.48
CA MET A 134 4.91 -1.71 4.88
C MET A 134 6.15 -1.65 3.97
N TRP A 135 6.42 -0.49 3.36
CA TRP A 135 7.60 -0.27 2.53
C TRP A 135 8.63 0.49 3.33
N PHE A 136 9.56 -0.22 3.94
CA PHE A 136 10.51 0.38 4.87
C PHE A 136 11.94 0.33 4.36
N ARG A 137 12.17 0.10 3.06
CA ARG A 137 13.52 -0.09 2.52
C ARG A 137 14.47 1.01 2.88
N GLY A 138 15.60 0.61 3.46
CA GLY A 138 16.72 1.48 3.79
C GLY A 138 18.03 0.71 3.85
N GLU A 139 19.07 1.34 4.40
CA GLU A 139 20.45 0.81 4.38
C GLU A 139 20.93 0.35 5.76
N THR A 140 20.09 0.43 6.79
CA THR A 140 20.41 0.04 8.17
C THR A 140 19.82 -1.33 8.51
N LYS A 141 20.63 -2.19 9.15
CA LYS A 141 20.20 -3.53 9.58
C LYS A 141 19.45 -3.48 10.91
N HIS A 142 18.33 -4.18 10.99
CA HIS A 142 17.53 -4.35 12.20
C HIS A 142 17.33 -5.83 12.51
N PRO A 143 17.52 -6.26 13.77
CA PRO A 143 17.22 -7.63 14.17
C PRO A 143 15.71 -7.90 14.09
N VAL A 144 15.35 -9.08 13.60
CA VAL A 144 13.95 -9.53 13.59
C VAL A 144 13.64 -10.28 14.88
N ASN A 145 12.65 -9.80 15.62
CA ASN A 145 12.06 -10.43 16.78
C ASN A 145 10.90 -11.32 16.35
N ALA A 146 11.20 -12.53 15.87
CA ALA A 146 10.17 -13.52 15.61
C ALA A 146 9.79 -14.27 16.90
N PRO A 147 8.48 -14.38 17.23
CA PRO A 147 8.04 -15.19 18.37
C PRO A 147 8.51 -16.64 18.26
N LEU A 148 9.03 -17.18 19.37
CA LEU A 148 9.72 -18.48 19.43
C LEU A 148 8.93 -19.66 18.85
N LEU A 149 7.59 -19.61 18.94
CA LEU A 149 6.69 -20.64 18.40
C LEU A 149 6.81 -20.77 16.87
N PHE A 150 7.13 -19.70 16.16
CA PHE A 150 7.23 -19.69 14.69
C PHE A 150 8.53 -20.31 14.18
N GLN A 151 9.60 -20.25 14.96
CA GLN A 151 10.87 -20.92 14.63
C GLN A 151 10.74 -22.46 14.65
N LEU A 152 9.65 -22.99 15.20
CA LEU A 152 9.35 -24.42 15.27
C LEU A 152 8.44 -24.90 14.13
N LEU A 153 7.93 -23.99 13.29
CA LEU A 153 7.06 -24.34 12.18
C LEU A 153 7.90 -24.94 11.02
N PRO A 154 7.54 -26.11 10.49
CA PRO A 154 8.24 -26.70 9.35
C PRO A 154 8.13 -25.81 8.11
N GLY A 155 9.26 -25.49 7.47
CA GLY A 155 9.30 -24.78 6.18
C GLY A 155 9.29 -23.25 6.27
N VAL A 156 9.47 -22.67 7.46
CA VAL A 156 9.56 -21.22 7.67
C VAL A 156 11.04 -20.83 7.91
N GLU A 157 11.64 -20.00 7.05
CA GLU A 157 13.03 -19.53 7.16
C GLU A 157 13.11 -18.04 7.51
N ILE A 158 12.72 -17.70 8.74
CA ILE A 158 12.73 -16.30 9.21
C ILE A 158 14.14 -15.69 9.07
N ALA A 159 14.25 -14.65 8.24
CA ALA A 159 15.48 -13.89 8.15
C ALA A 159 15.84 -13.27 9.52
N PRO A 160 17.10 -13.40 9.98
CA PRO A 160 17.50 -12.90 11.29
C PRO A 160 17.51 -11.37 11.35
N GLN A 161 17.53 -10.71 10.19
CA GLN A 161 17.64 -9.27 10.05
C GLN A 161 16.87 -8.79 8.83
N VAL A 162 16.33 -7.58 8.91
CA VAL A 162 15.79 -6.81 7.79
C VAL A 162 16.61 -5.54 7.59
N MET A 163 16.55 -4.94 6.41
CA MET A 163 17.08 -3.58 6.23
C MET A 163 15.94 -2.56 6.30
N GLY A 164 16.22 -1.40 6.88
CA GLY A 164 15.31 -0.27 6.91
C GLY A 164 16.04 1.06 7.14
N PRO A 165 15.32 2.16 7.37
CA PRO A 165 15.92 3.41 7.83
C PRO A 165 16.66 3.23 9.16
N GLN A 166 17.42 4.23 9.58
CA GLN A 166 18.11 4.29 10.87
C GLN A 166 17.16 4.06 12.06
N VAL A 167 15.90 4.47 11.94
CA VAL A 167 14.87 4.22 12.95
C VAL A 167 13.71 3.45 12.31
N LEU A 168 13.58 2.19 12.67
CA LEU A 168 12.50 1.31 12.23
C LEU A 168 11.66 0.88 13.42
N ALA A 169 10.35 1.05 13.34
CA ALA A 169 9.39 0.40 14.22
C ALA A 169 8.37 -0.31 13.34
N LEU A 170 8.56 -1.62 13.14
CA LEU A 170 7.72 -2.46 12.32
C LEU A 170 7.03 -3.48 13.21
N ALA A 171 5.90 -3.04 13.78
CA ALA A 171 5.07 -3.82 14.66
C ALA A 171 5.91 -4.46 15.79
N ASP A 172 5.59 -5.67 16.23
CA ASP A 172 6.36 -6.42 17.21
C ASP A 172 7.65 -7.04 16.63
N PHE A 173 7.88 -6.91 15.32
CA PHE A 173 8.83 -7.74 14.58
C PHE A 173 10.21 -7.12 14.40
N ALA A 174 10.32 -5.80 14.23
CA ALA A 174 11.62 -5.14 14.14
C ALA A 174 11.52 -3.73 14.73
N VAL A 175 12.29 -3.49 15.80
CA VAL A 175 12.19 -2.24 16.55
C VAL A 175 13.60 -1.74 16.87
N SER A 176 13.91 -0.52 16.43
CA SER A 176 15.16 0.18 16.71
C SER A 176 15.13 0.83 18.09
N ASN A 177 16.31 1.26 18.54
CA ASN A 177 16.42 2.14 19.70
C ASN A 177 15.98 3.56 19.39
N VAL A 178 15.59 4.29 20.42
CA VAL A 178 15.39 5.74 20.35
C VAL A 178 16.71 6.40 19.91
N PRO A 179 16.70 7.33 18.93
CA PRO A 179 17.92 8.00 18.51
C PRO A 179 18.68 8.61 19.69
N GLY A 180 19.99 8.33 19.78
CA GLY A 180 20.83 8.81 20.87
C GLY A 180 20.68 8.05 22.20
N SER A 181 19.89 6.98 22.24
CA SER A 181 19.66 6.14 23.44
C SER A 181 19.95 4.66 23.17
N GLU A 182 20.22 3.90 24.24
CA GLU A 182 20.24 2.42 24.20
C GLU A 182 18.86 1.81 24.45
N GLU A 183 17.85 2.63 24.80
CA GLU A 183 16.50 2.18 25.06
C GLU A 183 15.76 1.86 23.75
N PRO A 184 15.14 0.67 23.62
CA PRO A 184 14.33 0.32 22.46
C PRO A 184 13.10 1.22 22.39
N LEU A 185 12.63 1.51 21.18
CA LEU A 185 11.29 2.05 20.99
C LEU A 185 10.27 1.11 21.62
N ALA A 186 9.23 1.70 22.21
CA ALA A 186 8.31 0.98 23.07
C ALA A 186 6.89 1.35 22.69
N ALA A 187 6.09 0.32 22.43
CA ALA A 187 4.65 0.38 22.24
C ALA A 187 4.08 -0.99 22.64
N ALA A 188 2.81 -1.02 22.98
CA ALA A 188 2.09 -2.27 23.18
C ALA A 188 1.63 -2.83 21.82
N GLY A 189 1.85 -4.12 21.63
CA GLY A 189 1.41 -4.89 20.47
C GLY A 189 0.68 -6.17 20.88
N GLY A 190 1.07 -7.29 20.29
CA GLY A 190 0.46 -8.60 20.50
C GLY A 190 -0.83 -8.82 19.70
N LEU A 191 -1.44 -10.00 19.90
CA LEU A 191 -2.60 -10.47 19.13
C LEU A 191 -3.76 -9.47 19.06
N THR A 192 -4.08 -8.81 20.16
CA THR A 192 -5.18 -7.84 20.23
C THR A 192 -4.95 -6.59 19.39
N ARG A 193 -3.68 -6.30 19.04
CA ARG A 193 -3.27 -5.18 18.20
C ARG A 193 -2.59 -5.66 16.92
N ARG A 194 -2.98 -6.84 16.41
CA ARG A 194 -2.45 -7.41 15.15
C ARG A 194 -0.92 -7.44 15.12
N TYR A 195 -0.33 -7.89 16.24
CA TYR A 195 1.12 -7.91 16.46
C TYR A 195 1.80 -6.55 16.32
N GLY A 196 1.10 -5.46 16.60
CA GLY A 196 1.61 -4.09 16.51
C GLY A 196 1.22 -3.33 15.24
N PHE A 197 0.57 -3.97 14.25
CA PHE A 197 -0.04 -3.25 13.12
C PHE A 197 -1.37 -2.61 13.55
N HIS A 198 -1.26 -1.52 14.31
CA HIS A 198 -2.41 -0.85 14.92
C HIS A 198 -2.14 0.64 15.14
N ASP A 199 -3.18 1.46 15.05
CA ASP A 199 -3.09 2.93 15.16
C ASP A 199 -2.47 3.37 16.50
N GLU A 200 -2.94 2.78 17.61
CA GLU A 200 -2.44 3.03 18.96
C GLU A 200 -0.97 2.65 19.09
N THR A 201 -0.54 1.55 18.46
CA THR A 201 0.88 1.16 18.45
C THR A 201 1.72 2.19 17.69
N THR A 202 1.24 2.66 16.53
CA THR A 202 1.89 3.74 15.77
C THR A 202 1.97 5.03 16.59
N ALA A 203 0.89 5.40 17.27
CA ALA A 203 0.83 6.59 18.12
C ALA A 203 1.82 6.50 19.29
N GLU A 204 1.87 5.36 19.98
CA GLU A 204 2.80 5.12 21.10
C GLU A 204 4.26 5.21 20.66
N TYR A 205 4.63 4.65 19.50
CA TYR A 205 5.97 4.82 18.93
C TYR A 205 6.29 6.27 18.58
N LEU A 206 5.35 6.98 17.94
CA LEU A 206 5.51 8.40 17.61
C LEU A 206 5.69 9.25 18.88
N MET A 207 4.94 8.93 19.93
CA MET A 207 5.06 9.58 21.23
C MET A 207 6.39 9.34 21.90
N HIS A 208 6.88 8.10 21.90
CA HIS A 208 8.17 7.77 22.49
C HIS A 208 9.31 8.47 21.74
N LEU A 209 9.24 8.57 20.40
CA LEU A 209 10.16 9.41 19.62
C LEU A 209 10.08 10.89 20.00
N ALA A 210 8.89 11.42 20.27
CA ALA A 210 8.69 12.82 20.67
C ALA A 210 9.42 13.17 21.98
N THR A 211 9.53 12.20 22.89
CA THR A 211 10.22 12.35 24.16
C THR A 211 11.74 12.14 24.07
N GLY A 212 12.21 11.53 22.98
CA GLY A 212 13.64 11.36 22.70
C GLY A 212 14.26 12.60 22.06
N ASP A 213 15.55 12.82 22.29
CA ASP A 213 16.35 13.85 21.62
C ASP A 213 17.61 13.19 21.03
N PRO A 214 17.82 13.21 19.70
CA PRO A 214 17.07 13.97 18.70
C PRO A 214 15.85 13.24 18.10
N PHE A 215 14.81 14.01 17.75
CA PHE A 215 13.75 13.54 16.84
C PHE A 215 14.29 13.41 15.40
N PRO A 216 13.96 12.32 14.66
CA PRO A 216 14.42 12.10 13.28
C PRO A 216 14.06 13.25 12.31
N ASP A 217 14.93 13.55 11.35
CA ASP A 217 14.70 14.64 10.37
C ASP A 217 13.48 14.38 9.47
N PHE A 218 13.21 13.12 9.16
CA PHE A 218 12.02 12.65 8.45
C PHE A 218 11.42 11.45 9.17
N THR A 219 10.13 11.50 9.49
CA THR A 219 9.39 10.39 10.07
C THR A 219 8.15 10.12 9.24
N LEU A 220 7.96 8.87 8.81
CA LEU A 220 6.71 8.39 8.23
C LEU A 220 5.99 7.51 9.26
N ALA A 221 4.76 7.88 9.62
CA ALA A 221 3.91 7.14 10.55
C ALA A 221 2.62 6.67 9.87
N TYR A 222 2.35 5.36 9.93
CA TYR A 222 1.21 4.71 9.28
C TYR A 222 0.13 4.26 10.26
N PHE A 223 -1.12 4.64 9.99
CA PHE A 223 -2.28 4.30 10.80
C PHE A 223 -3.20 3.33 10.02
N PRO A 224 -3.06 2.00 10.22
CA PRO A 224 -3.71 0.95 9.42
C PRO A 224 -5.17 0.63 9.77
N ASN A 225 -5.74 1.10 10.89
CA ASN A 225 -7.03 0.56 11.35
C ASN A 225 -8.22 1.01 10.50
N ASN A 226 -8.15 2.22 9.90
CA ASN A 226 -9.31 2.80 9.25
C ASN A 226 -9.77 1.98 8.03
N ASP A 227 -8.87 1.47 7.20
CA ASP A 227 -9.22 0.59 6.09
C ASP A 227 -9.84 -0.72 6.56
N PHE A 228 -9.20 -1.38 7.54
CA PHE A 228 -9.66 -2.63 8.14
C PHE A 228 -11.08 -2.53 8.69
N VAL A 229 -11.39 -1.49 9.47
CA VAL A 229 -12.73 -1.31 10.06
C VAL A 229 -13.75 -0.88 9.01
N SER A 230 -13.35 -0.04 8.05
CA SER A 230 -14.24 0.41 6.98
C SER A 230 -14.65 -0.70 6.03
N HIS A 231 -13.81 -1.74 5.86
CA HIS A 231 -14.18 -2.95 5.12
C HIS A 231 -15.34 -3.72 5.74
N ASP A 232 -15.44 -3.74 7.08
CA ASP A 232 -16.52 -4.41 7.82
C ASP A 232 -17.78 -3.53 7.93
N LYS A 233 -17.62 -2.25 8.29
CA LYS A 233 -18.74 -1.38 8.70
C LYS A 233 -19.13 -0.28 7.71
N SER A 234 -18.35 -0.05 6.65
CA SER A 234 -18.38 1.12 5.73
C SER A 234 -17.57 2.34 6.21
N PRO A 235 -17.12 3.20 5.27
CA PRO A 235 -16.29 4.36 5.61
C PRO A 235 -16.97 5.40 6.51
N ALA A 236 -18.31 5.50 6.47
CA ALA A 236 -19.04 6.45 7.30
C ALA A 236 -19.15 5.97 8.77
N GLU A 237 -19.33 4.66 8.98
CA GLU A 237 -19.43 4.06 10.31
C GLU A 237 -18.05 3.89 10.97
N ALA A 238 -16.98 3.84 10.18
CA ALA A 238 -15.60 3.77 10.66
C ALA A 238 -14.99 5.12 11.07
N LEU A 239 -15.75 6.23 10.99
CA LEU A 239 -15.24 7.57 11.32
C LEU A 239 -14.60 7.64 12.72
N GLU A 240 -15.12 6.87 13.69
CA GLU A 240 -14.57 6.80 15.05
C GLU A 240 -13.07 6.43 15.05
N VAL A 241 -12.61 5.59 14.12
CA VAL A 241 -11.19 5.23 13.99
C VAL A 241 -10.35 6.46 13.65
N VAL A 242 -10.80 7.29 12.70
CA VAL A 242 -10.11 8.53 12.33
C VAL A 242 -10.16 9.56 13.47
N GLN A 243 -11.20 9.54 14.31
CA GLN A 243 -11.27 10.39 15.49
C GLN A 243 -10.22 10.02 16.54
N GLU A 244 -9.93 8.73 16.73
CA GLU A 244 -8.85 8.29 17.61
C GLU A 244 -7.47 8.70 17.05
N VAL A 245 -7.26 8.61 15.73
CA VAL A 245 -6.04 9.16 15.11
C VAL A 245 -5.91 10.68 15.31
N ASP A 246 -7.01 11.43 15.14
CA ASP A 246 -7.05 12.88 15.41
C ASP A 246 -6.68 13.20 16.87
N HIS A 247 -7.15 12.37 17.82
CA HIS A 247 -6.82 12.47 19.23
C HIS A 247 -5.33 12.23 19.50
N HIS A 248 -4.77 11.14 18.98
CA HIS A 248 -3.34 10.84 19.14
C HIS A 248 -2.43 11.92 18.54
N LEU A 249 -2.81 12.50 17.39
CA LEU A 249 -2.09 13.62 16.81
C LEU A 249 -2.18 14.88 17.70
N ALA A 250 -3.33 15.13 18.34
CA ALA A 250 -3.46 16.22 19.30
C ALA A 250 -2.54 16.02 20.51
N GLU A 251 -2.51 14.81 21.09
CA GLU A 251 -1.62 14.47 22.22
C GLU A 251 -0.14 14.64 21.87
N PHE A 252 0.25 14.24 20.66
CA PHE A 252 1.60 14.46 20.15
C PHE A 252 1.93 15.96 20.04
N ILE A 253 1.04 16.74 19.45
CA ILE A 253 1.20 18.20 19.31
C ILE A 253 1.29 18.88 20.69
N ASP A 254 0.47 18.47 21.65
CA ASP A 254 0.50 19.02 23.01
C ASP A 254 1.79 18.66 23.74
N THR A 255 2.31 17.44 23.54
CA THR A 255 3.58 16.98 24.13
C THR A 255 4.77 17.83 23.68
N VAL A 256 4.77 18.32 22.44
CA VAL A 256 5.83 19.21 21.92
C VAL A 256 5.58 20.69 22.21
N GLY A 257 4.61 21.01 23.08
CA GLY A 257 4.32 22.37 23.55
C GLY A 257 3.14 23.06 22.87
N GLY A 258 2.28 22.30 22.18
CA GLY A 258 1.08 22.79 21.51
C GLY A 258 1.30 23.22 20.06
N MET A 259 0.20 23.55 19.38
CA MET A 259 0.15 23.76 17.92
C MET A 259 1.21 24.75 17.38
N ASP A 260 1.40 25.89 18.02
CA ASP A 260 2.35 26.90 17.52
C ASP A 260 3.81 26.45 17.70
N ALA A 261 4.13 25.79 18.82
CA ALA A 261 5.45 25.23 19.07
C ALA A 261 5.74 24.05 18.13
N PHE A 262 4.74 23.19 17.89
CA PHE A 262 4.81 22.12 16.90
C PHE A 262 5.09 22.69 15.51
N LEU A 263 4.29 23.63 15.02
CA LEU A 263 4.46 24.20 13.68
C LEU A 263 5.74 25.01 13.53
N ALA A 264 6.37 25.49 14.61
CA ALA A 264 7.71 26.08 14.57
C ALA A 264 8.80 25.04 14.32
N GLN A 265 8.61 23.81 14.79
CA GLN A 265 9.61 22.73 14.77
C GLN A 265 9.38 21.70 13.66
N PHE A 266 8.14 21.53 13.20
CA PHE A 266 7.72 20.48 12.27
C PHE A 266 7.04 21.02 11.01
N ALA A 267 7.25 20.32 9.90
CA ALA A 267 6.40 20.35 8.72
C ALA A 267 5.65 19.02 8.65
N ILE A 268 4.31 19.07 8.65
CA ILE A 268 3.46 17.88 8.62
C ILE A 268 2.74 17.74 7.29
N VAL A 269 2.67 16.52 6.78
CA VAL A 269 1.84 16.13 5.64
C VAL A 269 0.96 14.96 6.07
N ILE A 270 -0.35 15.06 5.84
CA ILE A 270 -1.31 14.01 6.16
C ILE A 270 -2.01 13.59 4.87
N VAL A 271 -1.95 12.30 4.53
CA VAL A 271 -2.53 11.74 3.32
C VAL A 271 -3.21 10.40 3.59
N GLY A 272 -4.15 10.03 2.72
CA GLY A 272 -4.54 8.63 2.54
C GLY A 272 -3.82 8.04 1.36
N ASP A 273 -3.57 6.74 1.40
CA ASP A 273 -3.07 5.95 0.28
C ASP A 273 -4.13 5.77 -0.80
N HIS A 274 -5.37 5.49 -0.40
CA HIS A 274 -6.55 5.47 -1.25
C HIS A 274 -7.81 5.91 -0.52
N SER A 275 -8.95 5.78 -1.19
CA SER A 275 -10.27 6.02 -0.62
C SER A 275 -11.14 4.77 -0.83
N GLN A 276 -12.32 4.76 -0.23
CA GLN A 276 -13.26 3.66 -0.30
C GLN A 276 -14.61 4.14 -0.82
N CYS A 277 -15.26 3.28 -1.60
CA CYS A 277 -16.61 3.48 -2.09
C CYS A 277 -17.59 2.57 -1.35
N ASP A 278 -18.84 3.03 -1.25
CA ASP A 278 -19.90 2.23 -0.65
C ASP A 278 -20.29 1.11 -1.61
N MET A 279 -20.37 -0.11 -1.09
CA MET A 279 -20.80 -1.27 -1.88
C MET A 279 -22.32 -1.32 -1.98
N ILE A 280 -22.84 -1.86 -3.08
CA ILE A 280 -24.27 -2.13 -3.19
C ILE A 280 -24.74 -3.10 -2.09
N ARG A 281 -26.00 -2.98 -1.65
CA ARG A 281 -26.52 -3.79 -0.54
C ARG A 281 -26.58 -5.28 -0.85
N ASP A 282 -26.91 -5.64 -2.09
CA ASP A 282 -26.95 -7.03 -2.53
C ASP A 282 -25.53 -7.58 -2.70
N VAL A 283 -25.13 -8.44 -1.76
CA VAL A 283 -23.82 -9.08 -1.73
C VAL A 283 -23.58 -9.94 -2.98
N SER A 284 -24.63 -10.63 -3.46
CA SER A 284 -24.51 -11.52 -4.63
C SER A 284 -24.20 -10.76 -5.92
N GLY A 285 -24.59 -9.49 -5.99
CA GLY A 285 -24.30 -8.61 -7.12
C GLY A 285 -22.93 -7.95 -7.10
N ARG A 286 -22.16 -8.02 -6.00
CA ARG A 286 -20.91 -7.26 -5.82
C ARG A 286 -19.74 -7.79 -6.65
N GLY A 287 -19.57 -9.12 -6.66
CA GLY A 287 -18.41 -9.78 -7.27
C GLY A 287 -18.66 -10.17 -8.72
N ILE A 288 -17.62 -10.07 -9.55
CA ILE A 288 -17.62 -10.61 -10.92
C ILE A 288 -16.97 -11.99 -10.84
N ASN A 289 -17.72 -13.04 -11.19
CA ASN A 289 -17.16 -14.39 -11.20
C ASN A 289 -16.39 -14.61 -12.51
N LEU A 290 -15.06 -14.42 -12.46
CA LEU A 290 -14.22 -14.55 -13.65
C LEU A 290 -14.13 -15.99 -14.17
N VAL A 291 -14.38 -17.00 -13.34
CA VAL A 291 -14.49 -18.41 -13.79
C VAL A 291 -15.68 -18.58 -14.72
N GLU A 292 -16.82 -17.97 -14.38
CA GLU A 292 -18.03 -18.02 -15.22
C GLU A 292 -17.89 -17.14 -16.46
N VAL A 293 -17.35 -15.92 -16.32
CA VAL A 293 -17.19 -14.98 -17.44
C VAL A 293 -16.21 -15.51 -18.49
N LEU A 294 -15.16 -16.20 -18.05
CA LEU A 294 -14.14 -16.80 -18.90
C LEU A 294 -14.35 -18.30 -19.10
N ASP A 295 -15.61 -18.77 -19.06
CA ASP A 295 -15.94 -20.18 -19.29
C ASP A 295 -15.32 -20.71 -20.60
N GLY A 296 -14.72 -21.89 -20.52
CA GLY A 296 -13.96 -22.49 -21.62
C GLY A 296 -12.48 -22.14 -21.66
N TYR A 297 -11.98 -21.29 -20.75
CA TYR A 297 -10.55 -21.14 -20.46
C TYR A 297 -10.19 -21.87 -19.17
N GLN A 298 -9.02 -22.50 -19.15
CA GLN A 298 -8.44 -23.01 -17.92
C GLN A 298 -7.74 -21.86 -17.16
N LEU A 299 -8.27 -21.50 -16.00
CA LEU A 299 -7.71 -20.44 -15.16
C LEU A 299 -6.71 -21.03 -14.16
N ALA A 300 -5.55 -20.40 -14.03
CA ALA A 300 -4.61 -20.70 -12.96
C ALA A 300 -5.25 -20.45 -11.59
N THR A 301 -4.89 -21.28 -10.61
CA THR A 301 -5.37 -21.11 -9.23
C THR A 301 -4.70 -19.90 -8.60
N ALA A 302 -5.48 -19.03 -7.93
CA ALA A 302 -4.94 -17.84 -7.27
C ALA A 302 -3.83 -18.19 -6.27
N GLY A 303 -2.75 -17.40 -6.28
CA GLY A 303 -1.57 -17.63 -5.43
C GLY A 303 -0.71 -18.85 -5.80
N GLN A 304 -1.10 -19.65 -6.81
CA GLN A 304 -0.29 -20.77 -7.30
C GLN A 304 0.53 -20.37 -8.53
N PRO A 305 1.63 -21.08 -8.82
CA PRO A 305 2.39 -20.88 -10.06
C PRO A 305 1.50 -21.02 -11.31
N TRP A 306 1.86 -20.30 -12.37
CA TRP A 306 1.17 -20.41 -13.66
C TRP A 306 1.69 -21.63 -14.42
N LEU A 307 0.86 -22.64 -14.67
CA LEU A 307 1.26 -23.88 -15.33
C LEU A 307 1.05 -23.81 -16.85
N ASP A 308 1.76 -24.66 -17.60
CA ASP A 308 1.64 -24.73 -19.08
C ASP A 308 0.24 -25.12 -19.55
N GLU A 309 -0.51 -25.85 -18.72
CA GLU A 309 -1.91 -26.23 -18.97
C GLU A 309 -2.92 -25.11 -18.71
N ASP A 310 -2.54 -24.04 -18.01
CA ASP A 310 -3.43 -22.93 -17.70
C ASP A 310 -3.41 -21.90 -18.83
N ASP A 311 -4.57 -21.60 -19.40
CA ASP A 311 -4.71 -20.62 -20.46
C ASP A 311 -4.52 -19.18 -19.97
N ILE A 312 -4.99 -18.90 -18.75
CA ILE A 312 -5.10 -17.54 -18.21
C ILE A 312 -4.69 -17.51 -16.73
N MET A 313 -3.81 -16.57 -16.38
CA MET A 313 -3.56 -16.17 -15.01
C MET A 313 -4.38 -14.92 -14.68
N VAL A 314 -5.21 -15.01 -13.65
CA VAL A 314 -6.10 -13.95 -13.18
C VAL A 314 -5.61 -13.45 -11.84
N CYS A 315 -5.33 -12.14 -11.75
CA CYS A 315 -4.83 -11.50 -10.54
C CYS A 315 -5.77 -10.36 -10.08
N PRO A 316 -6.80 -10.67 -9.27
CA PRO A 316 -7.73 -9.66 -8.76
C PRO A 316 -7.07 -8.73 -7.74
N ASN A 317 -7.38 -7.43 -7.85
CA ASN A 317 -6.98 -6.35 -6.94
C ASN A 317 -8.21 -5.53 -6.58
N MET A 318 -9.17 -6.18 -5.91
CA MET A 318 -10.48 -5.63 -5.55
C MET A 318 -11.28 -5.15 -6.77
N ARG A 319 -11.29 -3.84 -7.04
CA ARG A 319 -12.05 -3.20 -8.12
C ARG A 319 -11.30 -3.16 -9.46
N SER A 320 -10.12 -3.76 -9.51
CA SER A 320 -9.31 -3.91 -10.72
C SER A 320 -8.80 -5.35 -10.82
N CYS A 321 -8.38 -5.79 -12.00
CA CYS A 321 -7.84 -7.13 -12.20
C CYS A 321 -6.79 -7.10 -13.31
N HIS A 322 -5.64 -7.72 -13.08
CA HIS A 322 -4.71 -8.05 -14.15
C HIS A 322 -5.06 -9.42 -14.72
N ILE A 323 -5.09 -9.53 -16.05
CA ILE A 323 -5.39 -10.77 -16.76
C ILE A 323 -4.25 -11.04 -17.74
N TYR A 324 -3.58 -12.16 -17.56
CA TYR A 324 -2.43 -12.56 -18.36
C TYR A 324 -2.83 -13.77 -19.20
N LEU A 325 -2.62 -13.69 -20.52
CA LEU A 325 -2.91 -14.79 -21.44
C LEU A 325 -1.62 -15.55 -21.77
N GLN A 326 -1.69 -16.88 -21.74
CA GLN A 326 -0.58 -17.75 -22.10
C GLN A 326 -0.34 -17.65 -23.60
N LYS A 327 -1.41 -17.79 -24.38
CA LYS A 327 -1.41 -17.59 -25.83
C LYS A 327 -1.58 -16.10 -26.19
N ARG A 328 -0.46 -15.44 -26.49
CA ARG A 328 -0.37 -14.01 -26.84
C ARG A 328 -0.66 -13.73 -28.31
N ASP A 329 -1.88 -14.00 -28.75
CA ASP A 329 -2.35 -13.58 -30.07
C ASP A 329 -3.51 -12.58 -29.93
N SER A 330 -3.61 -11.64 -30.89
CA SER A 330 -4.61 -10.56 -30.82
C SER A 330 -6.04 -11.08 -30.91
N ALA A 331 -6.29 -12.21 -31.58
CA ALA A 331 -7.64 -12.77 -31.67
C ALA A 331 -8.09 -13.35 -30.32
N ASN A 332 -7.19 -14.04 -29.61
CA ASN A 332 -7.45 -14.54 -28.26
C ASN A 332 -7.69 -13.39 -27.27
N ARG A 333 -6.90 -12.31 -27.35
CA ARG A 333 -7.16 -11.08 -26.59
C ARG A 333 -8.57 -10.56 -26.86
N ASP A 334 -8.93 -10.39 -28.12
CA ASP A 334 -10.20 -9.78 -28.52
C ASP A 334 -11.40 -10.63 -28.05
N GLU A 335 -11.28 -11.96 -28.08
CA GLU A 335 -12.29 -12.87 -27.51
C GLU A 335 -12.45 -12.69 -25.99
N VAL A 336 -11.33 -12.65 -25.24
CA VAL A 336 -11.35 -12.43 -23.79
C VAL A 336 -11.96 -11.07 -23.45
N VAL A 337 -11.57 -10.01 -24.18
CA VAL A 337 -12.14 -8.66 -24.05
C VAL A 337 -13.64 -8.68 -24.29
N GLU A 338 -14.11 -9.31 -25.37
CA GLU A 338 -15.54 -9.39 -25.68
C GLU A 338 -16.33 -10.10 -24.57
N ARG A 339 -15.78 -11.20 -24.03
CA ARG A 339 -16.42 -11.95 -22.93
C ARG A 339 -16.51 -11.11 -21.65
N LEU A 340 -15.43 -10.45 -21.26
CA LEU A 340 -15.40 -9.60 -20.08
C LEU A 340 -16.39 -8.42 -20.18
N LEU A 341 -16.47 -7.78 -21.35
CA LEU A 341 -17.41 -6.66 -21.58
C LEU A 341 -18.89 -7.06 -21.62
N LYS A 342 -19.22 -8.36 -21.66
CA LYS A 342 -20.61 -8.83 -21.53
C LYS A 342 -21.13 -8.68 -20.10
N ASP A 343 -20.23 -8.62 -19.11
CA ASP A 343 -20.62 -8.30 -17.74
C ASP A 343 -20.77 -6.78 -17.59
N PRO A 344 -21.98 -6.25 -17.31
CA PRO A 344 -22.22 -4.81 -17.24
C PRO A 344 -21.49 -4.13 -16.07
N ARG A 345 -20.86 -4.89 -15.18
CA ARG A 345 -20.06 -4.36 -14.05
C ARG A 345 -18.62 -4.06 -14.44
N VAL A 346 -18.16 -4.53 -15.62
CA VAL A 346 -16.85 -4.18 -16.17
C VAL A 346 -16.94 -2.83 -16.88
N ASP A 347 -16.42 -1.79 -16.23
CA ASP A 347 -16.51 -0.41 -16.76
C ASP A 347 -15.59 -0.18 -17.97
N GLN A 348 -14.39 -0.73 -17.93
CA GLN A 348 -13.38 -0.59 -18.98
C GLN A 348 -12.33 -1.71 -18.92
N ILE A 349 -11.73 -2.00 -20.08
CA ILE A 349 -10.58 -2.91 -20.21
C ILE A 349 -9.46 -2.15 -20.90
N MET A 350 -8.24 -2.33 -20.39
CA MET A 350 -7.05 -1.61 -20.87
C MET A 350 -5.96 -2.61 -21.26
N TRP A 351 -5.26 -2.32 -22.35
CA TRP A 351 -4.05 -3.07 -22.69
C TRP A 351 -3.04 -2.22 -23.45
N ARG A 352 -1.78 -2.64 -23.38
CA ARG A 352 -0.68 -2.04 -24.10
C ARG A 352 -0.51 -2.72 -25.46
N ALA A 353 -0.39 -1.96 -26.54
CA ALA A 353 -0.35 -2.49 -27.91
C ALA A 353 0.85 -3.41 -28.14
N SER A 354 2.05 -3.01 -27.70
CA SER A 354 3.26 -3.83 -27.88
C SER A 354 3.20 -5.21 -27.24
N ALA A 355 2.36 -5.39 -26.21
CA ALA A 355 2.21 -6.67 -25.52
C ALA A 355 1.64 -7.79 -26.43
N TRP A 356 1.09 -7.41 -27.59
CA TRP A 356 0.41 -8.30 -28.54
C TRP A 356 1.09 -8.36 -29.90
N ASN A 357 2.26 -7.73 -30.06
CA ASN A 357 3.05 -7.81 -31.28
C ASN A 357 3.90 -9.10 -31.27
N ALA A 358 3.72 -9.94 -32.29
CA ALA A 358 4.50 -11.16 -32.43
C ALA A 358 6.01 -10.85 -32.47
N GLY A 359 6.79 -11.51 -31.60
CA GLY A 359 8.25 -11.39 -31.54
C GLY A 359 8.80 -10.23 -30.71
N HIS A 360 7.97 -9.46 -29.99
CA HIS A 360 8.44 -8.47 -29.03
C HIS A 360 8.31 -9.00 -27.60
N ASP A 361 9.39 -8.86 -26.83
CA ASP A 361 9.33 -8.97 -25.37
C ASP A 361 8.72 -7.67 -24.82
N PRO A 362 7.51 -7.71 -24.22
CA PRO A 362 6.88 -6.53 -23.68
C PRO A 362 7.73 -5.87 -22.58
N GLY A 363 8.55 -6.62 -21.83
CA GLY A 363 9.42 -6.05 -20.78
C GLY A 363 10.47 -5.07 -21.33
N ARG A 364 10.76 -5.13 -22.64
CA ARG A 364 11.82 -4.32 -23.29
C ARG A 364 11.32 -3.11 -24.07
N VAL A 365 10.02 -2.87 -24.13
CA VAL A 365 9.46 -1.71 -24.82
C VAL A 365 9.25 -0.59 -23.82
N ASP A 366 9.95 0.53 -24.02
CA ASP A 366 9.76 1.75 -23.23
C ASP A 366 8.27 2.16 -23.28
N PRO A 367 7.54 2.15 -22.14
CA PRO A 367 6.13 2.50 -22.09
C PRO A 367 5.81 3.88 -22.70
N ARG A 368 6.76 4.81 -22.69
CA ARG A 368 6.63 6.15 -23.26
C ARG A 368 6.63 6.17 -24.79
N THR A 369 7.00 5.06 -25.42
CA THR A 369 6.99 4.90 -26.88
C THR A 369 5.79 4.09 -27.38
N ASP A 370 4.96 3.61 -26.45
CA ASP A 370 3.89 2.66 -26.73
C ASP A 370 2.53 3.32 -26.97
N SER A 371 1.57 2.48 -27.38
CA SER A 371 0.15 2.83 -27.49
C SER A 371 -0.66 2.02 -26.48
N PHE A 372 -1.64 2.67 -25.87
CA PHE A 372 -2.52 2.07 -24.87
C PHE A 372 -3.94 2.13 -25.38
N HIS A 373 -4.61 0.98 -25.37
CA HIS A 373 -6.01 0.88 -25.74
C HIS A 373 -6.87 0.85 -24.49
N VAL A 374 -7.98 1.55 -24.55
CA VAL A 374 -9.05 1.49 -23.56
C VAL A 374 -10.33 1.19 -24.32
N THR A 375 -11.04 0.16 -23.90
CA THR A 375 -12.33 -0.20 -24.49
C THR A 375 -13.39 -0.32 -23.39
N THR A 376 -14.63 -0.08 -23.76
CA THR A 376 -15.78 -0.11 -22.88
C THR A 376 -16.94 -0.80 -23.59
N ALA A 377 -17.93 -1.29 -22.84
CA ALA A 377 -19.10 -1.95 -23.43
C ALA A 377 -19.97 -0.96 -24.25
N GLU A 378 -20.15 0.27 -23.76
CA GLU A 378 -21.13 1.21 -24.32
C GLU A 378 -20.53 2.53 -24.84
N ARG A 379 -19.36 2.96 -24.36
CA ARG A 379 -18.77 4.28 -24.66
C ARG A 379 -17.78 4.24 -25.83
N GLY A 380 -17.56 3.06 -26.42
CA GLY A 380 -16.60 2.84 -27.50
C GLY A 380 -15.18 2.60 -27.00
N SER A 381 -14.20 2.85 -27.87
CA SER A 381 -12.78 2.63 -27.62
C SER A 381 -11.94 3.89 -27.86
N LEU A 382 -10.84 3.99 -27.12
CA LEU A 382 -9.84 5.05 -27.21
C LEU A 382 -8.46 4.42 -27.34
N GLU A 383 -7.58 5.08 -28.10
CA GLU A 383 -6.16 4.76 -28.16
C GLU A 383 -5.37 6.00 -27.74
N PHE A 384 -4.48 5.82 -26.77
CA PHE A 384 -3.61 6.87 -26.25
C PHE A 384 -2.16 6.54 -26.54
N ARG A 385 -1.36 7.56 -26.81
CA ARG A 385 0.09 7.47 -26.95
C ARG A 385 0.70 8.61 -26.16
N HIS A 386 1.85 8.38 -25.56
CA HIS A 386 2.63 9.48 -25.00
C HIS A 386 2.97 10.46 -26.13
N VAL A 387 2.70 11.75 -25.88
CA VAL A 387 3.17 12.81 -26.77
C VAL A 387 4.69 12.75 -26.73
N ARG A 388 5.32 12.51 -27.87
CA ARG A 388 6.79 12.56 -27.97
C ARG A 388 7.20 14.00 -27.69
N ASP A 389 8.12 14.22 -26.76
CA ASP A 389 8.84 15.47 -26.68
C ASP A 389 9.57 15.65 -28.02
N GLU A 390 9.10 16.60 -28.86
CA GLU A 390 9.76 16.98 -30.13
C GLU A 390 11.03 17.80 -29.89
#